data_AF-A0A846NFZ4-F1
#
_entry.id   AF-A0A846NFZ4-F1
#
_cell.length_a   1.000
_cell.length_b   1.000
_cell.length_c   1.000
_cell.angle_alpha   90.00
_cell.angle_beta   90.00
_cell.angle_gamma   90.00
#
_symmetry.space_group_name_H-M   'P 1'
#
loop_
_entity.id
_entity.type
_entity.pdbx_description
1 polymer ?
#
loop_
_entity_poly.entity_id
_entity_poly.type
_entity_poly.pdbx_seq_one_letter_code
_entity_poly.pdbx_strand_id
1 'polypeptide(L)'
;GEGQPDVVNSLKKEIKKSGLEQNIDLKGFLEDEDAFRVIKQSRVFIFPSHEEGWGIAICEAMACGLPVVAYDLPVYDEVFFGGLVQIKKGDVESFARKTLELLEGGNGEYTRLSREALQVAAKYNWEQVARDELGLMEQIGDSLALRKKGVLILSPFYAPNVGGVETHLSDLTCCLQRDGYQVFVLTYKPLTSKVKKYLKHEKNGDLEIRRLWWFGNNLFGRFEPYPLLEFLYLTPWLLIYSSVFIFRKRSKIDIIHAHGLTASLIA
;
A
#
# COMPACT_ATOMS: atom_id res chain seq x y z
N GLY A 1 -6.27 -6.93 -4.17
CA GLY A 1 -7.68 -6.47 -4.16
C GLY A 1 -8.55 -7.37 -5.00
N GLU A 2 -9.88 -7.22 -4.96
CA GLU A 2 -10.80 -8.07 -5.75
C GLU A 2 -10.94 -7.65 -7.22
N GLY A 3 -10.47 -6.44 -7.56
CA GLY A 3 -10.66 -5.82 -8.88
C GLY A 3 -12.08 -5.28 -9.07
N GLN A 4 -12.24 -4.29 -9.96
CA GLN A 4 -13.56 -3.80 -10.33
C GLN A 4 -14.30 -4.86 -11.16
N PRO A 5 -15.56 -5.21 -10.81
CA PRO A 5 -16.29 -6.28 -11.51
C PRO A 5 -16.38 -6.10 -13.03
N ASP A 6 -16.55 -4.85 -13.49
CA ASP A 6 -16.66 -4.54 -14.92
C ASP A 6 -15.34 -4.80 -15.66
N VAL A 7 -14.21 -4.44 -15.04
CA VAL A 7 -12.87 -4.71 -15.57
C VAL A 7 -12.61 -6.21 -15.63
N VAL A 8 -12.92 -6.94 -14.55
CA VAL A 8 -12.77 -8.41 -14.50
C VAL A 8 -13.60 -9.10 -15.57
N ASN A 9 -14.84 -8.65 -15.79
CA ASN A 9 -15.72 -9.20 -16.82
C ASN A 9 -15.21 -8.88 -18.24
N SER A 10 -14.66 -7.68 -18.45
CA SER A 10 -14.03 -7.30 -19.71
C SER A 10 -12.82 -8.19 -20.01
N LEU A 11 -11.94 -8.40 -19.02
CA LEU A 11 -10.77 -9.29 -19.15
C LEU A 11 -11.16 -10.72 -19.49
N LYS A 12 -12.16 -11.30 -18.80
CA LYS A 12 -12.66 -12.65 -19.11
C LYS A 12 -13.15 -12.78 -20.55
N LYS A 13 -13.81 -11.75 -21.10
CA LYS A 13 -14.27 -11.74 -22.49
C LYS A 13 -13.09 -11.72 -23.46
N GLU A 14 -12.08 -10.89 -23.21
CA GLU A 14 -10.91 -10.80 -24.10
C GLU A 14 -10.06 -12.08 -24.06
N ILE A 15 -9.82 -12.65 -22.87
CA ILE A 15 -9.12 -13.94 -22.71
C ILE A 15 -9.78 -15.02 -23.56
N LYS A 16 -11.12 -15.12 -23.49
CA LYS A 16 -11.90 -16.07 -24.28
C LYS A 16 -11.82 -15.80 -25.78
N LYS A 17 -11.95 -14.54 -26.18
CA LYS A 17 -11.88 -14.12 -27.59
C LYS A 17 -10.49 -14.41 -28.20
N SER A 18 -9.43 -14.29 -27.40
CA SER A 18 -8.06 -14.61 -27.80
C SER A 18 -7.70 -16.10 -27.68
N GLY A 19 -8.60 -16.94 -27.16
CA GLY A 19 -8.36 -18.38 -27.00
C GLY A 19 -7.33 -18.73 -25.93
N LEU A 20 -7.07 -17.84 -24.96
CA LEU A 20 -6.02 -17.97 -23.95
C LEU A 20 -6.52 -18.52 -22.60
N GLU A 21 -7.72 -19.11 -22.55
CA GLU A 21 -8.35 -19.61 -21.32
C GLU A 21 -7.50 -20.67 -20.60
N GLN A 22 -6.65 -21.40 -21.33
CA GLN A 22 -5.73 -22.40 -20.74
C GLN A 22 -4.39 -21.82 -20.30
N ASN A 23 -4.09 -20.57 -20.65
CA ASN A 23 -2.80 -19.92 -20.39
C ASN A 23 -2.88 -18.82 -19.32
N ILE A 24 -4.09 -18.32 -19.01
CA ILE A 24 -4.30 -17.22 -18.07
C ILE A 24 -5.19 -17.69 -16.92
N ASP A 25 -4.63 -17.65 -15.70
CA ASP A 25 -5.35 -17.96 -14.47
C ASP A 25 -5.64 -16.67 -13.68
N LEU A 26 -6.93 -16.32 -13.54
CA LEU A 26 -7.38 -15.16 -12.78
C LEU A 26 -7.61 -15.54 -11.31
N LYS A 27 -6.57 -15.36 -10.47
CA LYS A 27 -6.58 -15.74 -9.05
C LYS A 27 -7.55 -14.95 -8.16
N GLY A 28 -7.91 -13.72 -8.55
CA GLY A 28 -8.71 -12.84 -7.69
C GLY A 28 -7.93 -12.35 -6.46
N PHE A 29 -8.64 -12.14 -5.34
CA PHE A 29 -8.00 -11.75 -4.09
C PHE A 29 -7.25 -12.94 -3.47
N LEU A 30 -5.98 -12.73 -3.14
CA LEU A 30 -5.14 -13.65 -2.39
C LEU A 30 -4.72 -12.96 -1.08
N GLU A 31 -4.60 -13.75 -0.01
CA GLU A 31 -3.92 -13.31 1.21
C GLU A 31 -2.41 -13.23 0.96
N ASP A 32 -1.71 -12.42 1.76
CA ASP A 32 -0.30 -12.06 1.52
C ASP A 32 0.59 -13.29 1.33
N GLU A 33 0.48 -14.31 2.19
CA GLU A 33 1.28 -15.53 2.07
C GLU A 33 1.08 -16.27 0.73
N ASP A 34 -0.16 -16.35 0.26
CA ASP A 34 -0.50 -16.99 -1.01
C ASP A 34 -0.06 -16.12 -2.19
N ALA A 35 -0.19 -14.79 -2.09
CA ALA A 35 0.31 -13.85 -3.08
C ALA A 35 1.83 -13.99 -3.26
N PHE A 36 2.59 -13.97 -2.16
CA PHE A 36 4.05 -14.17 -2.19
C PHE A 36 4.43 -15.55 -2.73
N ARG A 37 3.65 -16.59 -2.43
CA ARG A 37 3.88 -17.94 -3.00
C ARG A 37 3.76 -17.92 -4.53
N VAL A 38 2.71 -17.30 -5.06
CA VAL A 38 2.50 -17.18 -6.51
C VAL A 38 3.60 -16.34 -7.16
N ILE A 39 3.93 -15.20 -6.56
CA ILE A 39 5.01 -14.32 -7.05
C ILE A 39 6.33 -15.09 -7.09
N LYS A 40 6.72 -15.75 -5.99
CA LYS A 40 7.99 -16.50 -5.89
C LYS A 40 8.07 -17.71 -6.81
N GLN A 41 6.93 -18.30 -7.20
CA GLN A 41 6.85 -19.38 -8.18
C GLN A 41 6.92 -18.89 -9.63
N SER A 42 6.77 -17.58 -9.85
CA SER A 42 6.80 -16.98 -11.17
C SER A 42 8.24 -16.74 -11.65
N ARG A 43 8.41 -16.57 -12.96
CA ARG A 43 9.72 -16.30 -13.58
C ARG A 43 9.95 -14.82 -13.86
N VAL A 44 8.91 -14.10 -14.27
CA VAL A 44 8.95 -12.67 -14.56
C VAL A 44 7.70 -12.05 -13.96
N PHE A 45 7.85 -10.89 -13.33
CA PHE A 45 6.72 -10.09 -12.89
C PHE A 45 6.48 -8.96 -13.88
N ILE A 46 5.24 -8.82 -14.38
CA ILE A 46 4.87 -7.74 -15.29
C ILE A 46 3.96 -6.75 -14.57
N PHE A 47 4.20 -5.46 -14.77
CA PHE A 47 3.47 -4.39 -14.09
C PHE A 47 3.12 -3.25 -15.05
N PRO A 48 2.11 -3.45 -15.93
CA PRO A 48 1.73 -2.48 -16.96
C PRO A 48 0.84 -1.34 -16.41
N SER A 49 1.15 -0.84 -15.20
CA SER A 49 0.42 0.27 -14.58
C SER A 49 0.60 1.56 -15.37
N HIS A 50 -0.48 2.32 -15.52
CA HIS A 50 -0.45 3.61 -16.20
C HIS A 50 -0.08 4.76 -15.26
N GLU A 51 -0.34 4.59 -13.97
CA GLU A 51 -0.10 5.57 -12.92
C GLU A 51 0.31 4.81 -11.66
N GLU A 52 1.26 5.36 -10.91
CA GLU A 52 1.73 4.78 -9.66
C GLU A 52 2.21 5.87 -8.71
N GLY A 53 2.08 5.60 -7.42
CA GLY A 53 2.65 6.44 -6.36
C GLY A 53 4.01 5.97 -5.87
N TRP A 54 4.29 4.66 -5.95
CA TRP A 54 5.58 4.09 -5.51
C TRP A 54 5.89 2.74 -6.17
N GLY A 55 4.89 1.87 -6.36
CA GLY A 55 5.09 0.53 -6.93
C GLY A 55 5.44 -0.54 -5.89
N ILE A 56 4.64 -0.69 -4.83
CA ILE A 56 4.92 -1.67 -3.74
C ILE A 56 4.98 -3.10 -4.28
N ALA A 57 4.07 -3.44 -5.19
CA ALA A 57 4.07 -4.74 -5.86
C ALA A 57 5.36 -5.00 -6.68
N ILE A 58 5.99 -3.97 -7.23
CA ILE A 58 7.31 -4.09 -7.90
C ILE A 58 8.35 -4.49 -6.86
N CYS A 59 8.41 -3.80 -5.73
CA CYS A 59 9.39 -4.10 -4.68
C CYS A 59 9.17 -5.50 -4.07
N GLU A 60 7.92 -5.94 -3.89
CA GLU A 60 7.58 -7.29 -3.43
C GLU A 60 8.06 -8.37 -4.41
N ALA A 61 7.86 -8.16 -5.72
CA ALA A 61 8.38 -9.05 -6.76
C ALA A 61 9.91 -9.06 -6.79
N MET A 62 10.54 -7.89 -6.64
CA MET A 62 11.99 -7.77 -6.56
C MET A 62 12.57 -8.48 -5.33
N ALA A 63 11.90 -8.41 -4.17
CA ALA A 63 12.27 -9.11 -2.95
C ALA A 63 12.22 -10.64 -3.13
N CYS A 64 11.35 -11.13 -4.01
CA CYS A 64 11.31 -12.52 -4.42
C CYS A 64 12.40 -12.89 -5.45
N GLY A 65 13.21 -11.93 -5.89
CA GLY A 65 14.27 -12.11 -6.88
C GLY A 65 13.80 -12.15 -8.33
N LEU A 66 12.59 -11.68 -8.62
CA LEU A 66 12.08 -11.63 -9.98
C LEU A 66 12.55 -10.36 -10.69
N PRO A 67 13.06 -10.48 -11.94
CA PRO A 67 13.09 -9.35 -12.85
C PRO A 67 11.67 -8.81 -13.07
N VAL A 68 11.55 -7.49 -13.07
CA VAL A 68 10.27 -6.80 -13.30
C VAL A 68 10.28 -6.09 -14.64
N VAL A 69 9.20 -6.22 -15.41
CA VAL A 69 8.95 -5.41 -16.61
C VAL A 69 7.76 -4.50 -16.32
N ALA A 70 7.94 -3.19 -16.45
CA ALA A 70 6.90 -2.21 -16.18
C ALA A 70 6.87 -1.13 -17.27
N TYR A 71 5.77 -0.38 -17.33
CA TYR A 71 5.81 0.87 -18.10
C TYR A 71 6.72 1.88 -17.42
N ASP A 72 7.39 2.68 -18.23
CA ASP A 72 8.22 3.80 -17.82
C ASP A 72 7.33 4.89 -17.21
N LEU A 73 7.43 5.04 -15.88
CA LEU A 73 6.74 6.04 -15.10
C LEU A 73 7.78 6.83 -14.28
N PRO A 74 7.73 8.17 -14.24
CA PRO A 74 8.76 8.98 -13.60
C PRO A 74 9.09 8.62 -12.15
N VAL A 75 8.08 8.16 -11.39
CA VAL A 75 8.24 7.76 -9.99
C VAL A 75 9.23 6.60 -9.79
N TYR A 76 9.40 5.74 -10.80
CA TYR A 76 10.28 4.60 -10.69
C TYR A 76 11.76 4.98 -10.73
N ASP A 77 12.13 6.09 -11.37
CA ASP A 77 13.52 6.56 -11.44
C ASP A 77 14.04 7.04 -10.07
N GLU A 78 13.14 7.39 -9.16
CA GLU A 78 13.46 7.80 -7.79
C GLU A 78 13.55 6.62 -6.82
N VAL A 79 12.95 5.47 -7.17
CA VAL A 79 12.77 4.33 -6.26
C VAL A 79 13.62 3.12 -6.70
N PHE A 80 13.68 2.82 -7.99
CA PHE A 80 14.22 1.56 -8.51
C PHE A 80 15.47 1.78 -9.37
N PHE A 81 16.64 1.78 -8.73
CA PHE A 81 17.94 2.00 -9.39
C PHE A 81 18.55 0.73 -10.03
N GLY A 82 17.73 -0.28 -10.36
CA GLY A 82 18.19 -1.56 -10.92
C GLY A 82 17.10 -2.64 -10.87
N GLY A 83 17.27 -3.71 -11.66
CA GLY A 83 16.34 -4.85 -11.66
C GLY A 83 14.96 -4.60 -12.27
N LEU A 84 14.63 -3.35 -12.63
CA LEU A 84 13.41 -2.95 -13.32
C LEU A 84 13.70 -2.68 -14.80
N VAL A 85 12.96 -3.33 -15.68
CA VAL A 85 12.96 -3.05 -17.12
C VAL A 85 11.80 -2.11 -17.43
N GLN A 86 12.12 -0.87 -17.76
CA GLN A 86 11.15 0.17 -18.07
C GLN A 86 10.92 0.25 -19.59
N ILE A 87 9.66 0.15 -20.00
CA ILE A 87 9.24 0.22 -21.41
C ILE A 87 8.33 1.43 -21.58
N LYS A 88 8.49 2.18 -22.68
CA LYS A 88 7.66 3.35 -22.95
C LYS A 88 6.16 3.03 -22.75
N LYS A 89 5.47 3.85 -21.96
CA LYS A 89 4.04 3.69 -21.67
C LYS A 89 3.23 3.52 -22.95
N GLY A 90 2.49 2.41 -23.04
CA GLY A 90 1.65 2.07 -24.19
C GLY A 90 2.35 1.32 -25.33
N ASP A 91 3.67 1.11 -25.28
CA ASP A 91 4.39 0.25 -26.24
C ASP A 91 4.24 -1.23 -25.88
N VAL A 92 3.07 -1.78 -26.22
CA VAL A 92 2.69 -3.16 -25.93
C VAL A 92 3.61 -4.18 -26.62
N GLU A 93 4.07 -3.87 -27.84
CA GLU A 93 4.93 -4.77 -28.62
C GLU A 93 6.30 -4.94 -27.97
N SER A 94 6.95 -3.84 -27.60
CA SER A 94 8.23 -3.90 -26.89
C SER A 94 8.09 -4.54 -25.51
N PHE A 95 6.98 -4.29 -24.81
CA PHE A 95 6.69 -4.90 -23.52
C PHE A 95 6.59 -6.42 -23.63
N ALA A 96 5.81 -6.91 -24.58
CA ALA A 96 5.64 -8.35 -24.82
C ALA A 96 6.96 -9.01 -25.23
N ARG A 97 7.67 -8.43 -26.20
CA ARG A 97 8.98 -8.92 -26.66
C ARG A 97 9.95 -9.06 -25.50
N LYS A 98 10.09 -8.02 -24.67
CA LYS A 98 11.03 -8.03 -23.55
C LYS A 98 10.65 -9.03 -22.46
N THR A 99 9.36 -9.21 -22.23
CA THR A 99 8.85 -10.25 -21.32
C THR A 99 9.22 -11.65 -21.83
N LEU A 100 9.02 -11.93 -23.13
CA LEU A 100 9.37 -13.21 -23.74
C LEU A 100 10.88 -13.48 -23.68
N GLU A 101 11.73 -12.49 -23.98
CA GLU A 101 13.19 -12.61 -23.85
C GLU A 101 13.63 -13.07 -22.44
N LEU A 102 12.98 -12.55 -21.40
CA LEU A 102 13.26 -12.94 -20.02
C LEU A 102 12.71 -14.34 -19.67
N LEU A 103 11.57 -14.72 -20.25
CA LEU A 103 10.95 -16.03 -20.05
C LEU A 103 11.72 -17.16 -20.73
N GLU A 104 12.14 -16.97 -21.98
CA GLU A 104 12.81 -17.99 -22.80
C GLU A 104 14.15 -18.44 -22.20
N GLY A 105 14.79 -17.58 -21.41
CA GLY A 105 15.87 -17.98 -20.52
C GLY A 105 17.14 -18.44 -21.24
N GLY A 106 18.04 -17.51 -21.51
CA GLY A 106 19.38 -17.85 -22.03
C GLY A 106 20.50 -16.91 -21.62
N ASN A 107 20.21 -15.82 -20.91
CA ASN A 107 21.14 -14.68 -20.89
C ASN A 107 21.53 -14.28 -19.47
N GLY A 108 22.80 -13.88 -19.31
CA GLY A 108 23.30 -13.21 -18.12
C GLY A 108 22.49 -11.97 -17.72
N GLU A 109 21.63 -11.46 -18.61
CA GLU A 109 20.66 -10.40 -18.32
C GLU A 109 19.63 -10.80 -17.26
N TYR A 110 19.00 -11.98 -17.34
CA TYR A 110 18.04 -12.41 -16.32
C TYR A 110 18.71 -12.48 -14.94
N THR A 111 19.88 -13.15 -14.88
CA THR A 111 20.64 -13.29 -13.63
C THR A 111 21.09 -11.94 -13.08
N ARG A 112 21.50 -11.02 -13.95
CA ARG A 112 21.85 -9.65 -13.58
C ARG A 112 20.65 -8.91 -12.99
N LEU A 113 19.52 -8.89 -13.70
CA LEU A 113 18.30 -8.19 -13.26
C LEU A 113 17.75 -8.77 -11.96
N SER A 114 17.73 -10.10 -11.83
CA SER A 114 17.32 -10.79 -10.59
C SER A 114 18.21 -10.40 -9.40
N ARG A 115 19.53 -10.32 -9.61
CA ARG A 115 20.46 -9.87 -8.57
C ARG A 115 20.24 -8.40 -8.20
N GLU A 116 20.10 -7.53 -9.18
CA GLU A 116 19.84 -6.10 -8.96
C GLU A 116 18.49 -5.90 -8.24
N ALA A 117 17.46 -6.66 -8.62
CA ALA A 117 16.16 -6.64 -7.96
C ALA A 117 16.27 -6.96 -6.47
N LEU A 118 17.00 -8.02 -6.10
CA LEU A 118 17.27 -8.35 -4.69
C LEU A 118 18.03 -7.24 -3.96
N GLN A 119 19.03 -6.64 -4.62
CA GLN A 119 19.82 -5.55 -4.03
C GLN A 119 19.00 -4.28 -3.81
N VAL A 120 18.09 -3.95 -4.73
CA VAL A 120 17.18 -2.81 -4.61
C VAL A 120 16.17 -3.08 -3.50
N ALA A 121 15.50 -4.23 -3.51
CA ALA A 121 14.51 -4.59 -2.51
C ALA A 121 15.09 -4.63 -1.08
N ALA A 122 16.34 -5.09 -0.91
CA ALA A 122 17.00 -5.16 0.40
C ALA A 122 17.23 -3.78 1.06
N LYS A 123 17.13 -2.68 0.30
CA LYS A 123 17.22 -1.32 0.85
C LYS A 123 15.93 -0.90 1.56
N TYR A 124 14.82 -1.57 1.27
CA TYR A 124 13.50 -1.22 1.79
C TYR A 124 13.10 -2.20 2.89
N ASN A 125 12.86 -1.67 4.08
CA ASN A 125 12.40 -2.43 5.24
C ASN A 125 11.39 -1.57 6.00
N TRP A 126 10.16 -2.07 6.15
CA TRP A 126 9.11 -1.37 6.88
C TRP A 126 9.49 -1.01 8.31
N GLU A 127 10.22 -1.88 9.01
CA GLU A 127 10.67 -1.55 10.35
C GLU A 127 11.68 -0.40 10.36
N GLN A 128 12.52 -0.29 9.34
CA GLN A 128 13.48 0.81 9.23
C GLN A 128 12.75 2.11 8.93
N VAL A 129 11.79 2.08 7.99
CA VAL A 129 10.93 3.23 7.67
C VAL A 129 10.20 3.70 8.94
N ALA A 130 9.60 2.78 9.69
CA ALA A 130 8.91 3.11 10.94
C ALA A 130 9.85 3.72 12.00
N ARG A 131 11.09 3.23 12.12
CA ARG A 131 12.09 3.78 13.04
C ARG A 131 12.56 5.17 12.62
N ASP A 132 12.85 5.38 11.34
CA ASP A 132 13.28 6.67 10.82
C ASP A 132 12.18 7.72 11.02
N GLU A 133 10.93 7.33 10.77
CA GLU A 133 9.77 8.17 11.00
C GLU A 133 9.57 8.50 12.48
N LEU A 134 9.73 7.53 13.38
CA LEU A 134 9.70 7.77 14.82
C LEU A 134 10.79 8.77 15.25
N GLY A 135 12.01 8.64 14.72
CA GLY A 135 13.09 9.59 15.01
C GLY A 135 12.73 11.03 14.64
N LEU A 136 12.03 11.24 13.52
CA LEU A 136 11.51 12.55 13.13
C LEU A 136 10.43 13.05 14.09
N MET A 137 9.50 12.18 14.49
CA MET A 137 8.46 12.53 15.48
C MET A 137 9.09 12.92 16.83
N GLU A 138 10.16 12.26 17.24
CA GLU A 138 10.89 12.56 18.47
C GLU A 138 11.60 13.91 18.42
N GLN A 139 12.24 14.25 17.30
CA GLN A 139 12.87 15.55 17.09
C GLN A 139 11.90 16.72 17.21
N ILE A 140 10.66 16.53 16.77
CA ILE A 140 9.61 17.55 16.85
C ILE A 140 9.04 17.65 18.28
N GLY A 141 9.01 16.54 19.03
CA GLY A 141 8.31 16.43 20.31
C GLY A 141 9.14 16.71 21.57
N ASP A 142 10.06 17.67 21.57
CA ASP A 142 11.20 17.72 22.50
C ASP A 142 10.91 17.52 24.04
N SER A 143 11.72 16.61 24.60
CA SER A 143 12.38 16.49 25.93
C SER A 143 11.74 16.44 27.34
N LEU A 144 10.46 16.72 27.66
CA LEU A 144 10.06 16.86 29.11
C LEU A 144 8.83 16.08 29.61
N ALA A 145 8.44 14.97 28.98
CA ALA A 145 7.26 14.22 29.42
C ALA A 145 7.58 13.15 30.49
N LEU A 146 7.15 13.37 31.74
CA LEU A 146 7.08 12.36 32.82
C LEU A 146 6.00 11.28 32.59
N ARG A 147 5.30 11.32 31.45
CA ARG A 147 4.23 10.40 31.05
C ARG A 147 4.55 9.81 29.68
N LYS A 148 4.00 8.64 29.38
CA LYS A 148 4.00 8.08 28.01
C LYS A 148 3.48 9.13 27.03
N LYS A 149 4.25 9.38 25.97
CA LYS A 149 3.85 10.26 24.87
C LYS A 149 2.77 9.57 24.06
N GLY A 150 1.76 10.34 23.64
CA GLY A 150 0.71 9.83 22.79
C GLY A 150 0.85 10.27 21.34
N VAL A 151 0.70 9.33 20.42
CA VAL A 151 0.70 9.57 18.97
C VAL A 151 -0.69 9.29 18.44
N LEU A 152 -1.30 10.24 17.75
CA LEU A 152 -2.53 10.05 16.99
C LEU A 152 -2.19 9.87 15.51
N ILE A 153 -2.45 8.68 14.98
CA ILE A 153 -2.40 8.37 13.55
C ILE A 153 -3.79 8.61 12.95
N LEU A 154 -3.85 9.56 12.01
CA LEU A 154 -5.02 9.86 11.20
C LEU A 154 -4.80 9.29 9.79
N SER A 155 -5.60 8.30 9.41
CA SER A 155 -5.54 7.75 8.05
C SER A 155 -6.90 7.22 7.62
N PRO A 156 -7.36 7.49 6.39
CA PRO A 156 -8.56 6.85 5.86
C PRO A 156 -8.41 5.33 5.70
N PHE A 157 -7.17 4.82 5.69
CA PHE A 157 -6.84 3.42 5.48
C PHE A 157 -6.01 2.86 6.65
N TYR A 158 -6.41 1.71 7.17
CA TYR A 158 -5.68 0.96 8.19
C TYR A 158 -6.14 -0.52 8.16
N ALA A 159 -5.36 -1.42 8.76
CA ALA A 159 -5.77 -2.82 8.92
C ALA A 159 -7.19 -2.92 9.52
N PRO A 160 -8.05 -3.85 9.06
CA PRO A 160 -7.75 -5.03 8.23
C PRO A 160 -7.89 -4.79 6.72
N ASN A 161 -7.93 -3.55 6.23
CA ASN A 161 -7.70 -3.37 4.79
C ASN A 161 -6.28 -3.85 4.44
N VAL A 162 -6.14 -4.36 3.22
CA VAL A 162 -4.87 -4.89 2.70
C VAL A 162 -4.37 -3.94 1.64
N GLY A 163 -3.17 -3.42 1.85
CA GLY A 163 -2.52 -2.44 1.00
C GLY A 163 -1.25 -1.92 1.66
N GLY A 164 -0.43 -1.23 0.89
CA GLY A 164 0.87 -0.76 1.35
C GLY A 164 0.80 0.25 2.49
N VAL A 165 -0.16 1.17 2.43
CA VAL A 165 -0.40 2.16 3.50
C VAL A 165 -0.81 1.45 4.77
N GLU A 166 -1.68 0.46 4.69
CA GLU A 166 -2.15 -0.29 5.84
C GLU A 166 -1.04 -1.12 6.49
N THR A 167 -0.21 -1.79 5.68
CA THR A 167 0.97 -2.52 6.17
C THR A 167 1.94 -1.58 6.85
N HIS A 168 2.30 -0.47 6.19
CA HIS A 168 3.17 0.56 6.76
C HIS A 168 2.68 1.07 8.11
N LEU A 169 1.42 1.51 8.20
CA LEU A 169 0.85 2.05 9.43
C LEU A 169 0.73 0.99 10.52
N SER A 170 0.45 -0.28 10.17
CA SER A 170 0.45 -1.37 11.15
C SER A 170 1.84 -1.56 11.76
N ASP A 171 2.89 -1.59 10.93
CA ASP A 171 4.27 -1.74 11.38
C ASP A 171 4.74 -0.53 12.21
N LEU A 172 4.37 0.68 11.78
CA LEU A 172 4.63 1.91 12.53
C LEU A 172 3.98 1.84 13.91
N THR A 173 2.71 1.45 14.03
CA THR A 173 2.06 1.33 15.34
C THR A 173 2.71 0.28 16.23
N CYS A 174 3.16 -0.84 15.66
CA CYS A 174 3.88 -1.87 16.39
C CYS A 174 5.20 -1.32 16.96
N CYS A 175 5.97 -0.61 16.13
CA CYS A 175 7.22 0.04 16.55
C CYS A 175 6.97 1.06 17.67
N LEU A 176 5.97 1.95 17.49
CA LEU A 176 5.59 2.95 18.49
C LEU A 176 5.19 2.31 19.82
N GLN A 177 4.38 1.25 19.80
CA GLN A 177 4.00 0.53 21.02
C GLN A 177 5.20 -0.08 21.72
N ARG A 178 6.10 -0.73 20.96
CA ARG A 178 7.33 -1.33 21.50
C ARG A 178 8.21 -0.31 22.19
N ASP A 179 8.26 0.90 21.63
CA ASP A 179 9.10 2.00 22.12
C ASP A 179 8.37 2.82 23.22
N GLY A 180 7.22 2.33 23.70
CA GLY A 180 6.55 2.82 24.91
C GLY A 180 5.54 3.95 24.69
N TYR A 181 5.19 4.25 23.43
CA TYR A 181 4.19 5.26 23.08
C TYR A 181 2.76 4.76 23.29
N GLN A 182 1.87 5.68 23.67
CA GLN A 182 0.43 5.46 23.61
C GLN A 182 -0.07 5.80 22.20
N VAL A 183 -0.53 4.80 21.45
CA VAL A 183 -0.90 5.00 20.04
C VAL A 183 -2.42 5.04 19.91
N PHE A 184 -2.93 6.08 19.26
CA PHE A 184 -4.33 6.20 18.88
C PHE A 184 -4.40 6.15 17.35
N VAL A 185 -5.24 5.28 16.80
CA VAL A 185 -5.48 5.24 15.35
C VAL A 185 -6.93 5.63 15.09
N LEU A 186 -7.14 6.67 14.29
CA LEU A 186 -8.47 7.04 13.80
C LEU A 186 -8.54 6.79 12.30
N THR A 187 -9.41 5.87 11.92
CA THR A 187 -9.53 5.41 10.53
C THR A 187 -10.97 5.09 10.16
N TYR A 188 -11.24 4.87 8.88
CA TYR A 188 -12.56 4.41 8.45
C TYR A 188 -12.74 2.92 8.69
N LYS A 189 -13.99 2.45 8.68
CA LYS A 189 -14.28 1.03 8.45
C LYS A 189 -13.60 0.58 7.14
N PRO A 190 -13.29 -0.72 6.96
CA PRO A 190 -12.74 -1.23 5.71
C PRO A 190 -13.47 -0.68 4.47
N LEU A 191 -12.74 0.04 3.61
CA LEU A 191 -13.27 0.74 2.43
C LEU A 191 -13.01 -0.04 1.15
N THR A 192 -11.87 -0.73 1.09
CA THR A 192 -11.34 -1.39 -0.10
C THR A 192 -11.44 -2.92 -0.02
N SER A 193 -11.43 -3.48 1.18
CA SER A 193 -11.48 -4.93 1.42
C SER A 193 -12.88 -5.43 1.80
N LYS A 194 -13.27 -6.64 1.35
CA LYS A 194 -14.53 -7.30 1.76
C LYS A 194 -14.46 -7.92 3.17
N VAL A 195 -13.55 -7.45 4.03
CA VAL A 195 -13.44 -7.96 5.41
C VAL A 195 -14.74 -7.62 6.17
N LYS A 196 -15.61 -8.64 6.31
CA LYS A 196 -16.92 -8.49 6.95
C LYS A 196 -16.83 -8.34 8.47
N LYS A 197 -15.74 -8.83 9.07
CA LYS A 197 -15.51 -8.80 10.52
C LYS A 197 -14.42 -7.79 10.83
N TYR A 198 -14.83 -6.63 11.34
CA TYR A 198 -13.94 -5.64 11.93
C TYR A 198 -14.57 -5.16 13.24
N LEU A 199 -13.74 -4.71 14.18
CA LEU A 199 -14.23 -4.11 15.42
C LEU A 199 -14.23 -2.58 15.27
N LYS A 200 -15.35 -1.96 15.68
CA LYS A 200 -15.49 -0.49 15.67
C LYS A 200 -14.47 0.19 16.59
N HIS A 201 -14.11 -0.50 17.66
CA HIS A 201 -13.13 -0.05 18.64
C HIS A 201 -12.29 -1.25 19.06
N GLU A 202 -10.98 -1.12 18.91
CA GLU A 202 -10.00 -2.13 19.31
C GLU A 202 -9.05 -1.48 20.31
N LYS A 203 -8.75 -2.21 21.38
CA LYS A 203 -7.76 -1.77 22.36
C LYS A 203 -6.85 -2.93 22.69
N ASN A 204 -5.56 -2.79 22.37
CA ASN A 204 -4.54 -3.79 22.63
C ASN A 204 -3.35 -3.11 23.33
N GLY A 205 -3.26 -3.28 24.65
CA GLY A 205 -2.26 -2.58 25.46
C GLY A 205 -2.37 -1.05 25.32
N ASP A 206 -1.29 -0.45 24.82
CA ASP A 206 -1.16 0.99 24.58
C ASP A 206 -1.71 1.47 23.21
N LEU A 207 -2.23 0.57 22.37
CA LEU A 207 -2.87 0.90 21.10
C LEU A 207 -4.40 0.94 21.23
N GLU A 208 -5.01 2.04 20.80
CA GLU A 208 -6.46 2.24 20.70
C GLU A 208 -6.83 2.59 19.24
N ILE A 209 -7.50 1.69 18.53
CA ILE A 209 -7.97 1.91 17.16
C ILE A 209 -9.47 2.20 17.17
N ARG A 210 -9.87 3.29 16.51
CA ARG A 210 -11.28 3.66 16.31
C ARG A 210 -11.60 3.73 14.84
N ARG A 211 -12.56 2.88 14.44
CA ARG A 211 -13.07 2.81 13.07
C ARG A 211 -14.36 3.59 12.96
N LEU A 212 -14.32 4.65 12.16
CA LEU A 212 -15.45 5.50 11.84
C LEU A 212 -16.42 4.74 10.93
N TRP A 213 -17.70 4.84 11.27
CA TRP A 213 -18.73 4.39 10.36
C TRP A 213 -18.70 5.26 9.10
N TRP A 214 -18.85 4.61 7.94
CA TRP A 214 -18.87 5.26 6.65
C TRP A 214 -19.98 4.66 5.77
N PHE A 215 -20.71 5.49 5.05
CA PHE A 215 -21.71 5.02 4.09
C PHE A 215 -21.02 4.61 2.79
N GLY A 216 -21.67 3.80 1.95
CA GLY A 216 -21.31 3.79 0.54
C GLY A 216 -20.80 2.51 -0.11
N ASN A 217 -20.84 1.31 0.49
CA ASN A 217 -20.58 0.00 -0.17
C ASN A 217 -20.05 0.06 -1.63
N ASN A 218 -18.73 0.31 -1.81
CA ASN A 218 -17.99 0.48 -3.08
C ASN A 218 -18.02 1.87 -3.78
N LEU A 219 -18.53 2.93 -3.16
CA LEU A 219 -18.45 4.30 -3.68
C LEU A 219 -17.01 4.81 -3.75
N PHE A 220 -16.14 4.34 -2.86
CA PHE A 220 -14.72 4.68 -2.86
C PHE A 220 -14.09 4.38 -4.23
N GLY A 221 -14.20 3.13 -4.72
CA GLY A 221 -13.65 2.75 -6.03
C GLY A 221 -14.31 3.46 -7.22
N ARG A 222 -15.48 4.10 -7.05
CA ARG A 222 -16.10 4.93 -8.10
C ARG A 222 -15.53 6.36 -8.12
N PHE A 223 -15.07 6.85 -6.99
CA PHE A 223 -14.52 8.20 -6.86
C PHE A 223 -13.00 8.23 -6.94
N GLU A 224 -12.31 7.09 -6.79
CA GLU A 224 -10.87 6.92 -7.00
C GLU A 224 -10.35 7.56 -8.30
N PRO A 225 -11.06 7.50 -9.46
CA PRO A 225 -10.62 8.19 -10.68
C PRO A 225 -10.79 9.72 -10.65
N TYR A 226 -11.45 10.27 -9.63
CA TYR A 226 -11.84 11.68 -9.52
C TYR A 226 -11.33 12.26 -8.18
N PRO A 227 -10.07 12.72 -8.12
CA PRO A 227 -9.40 13.08 -6.86
C PRO A 227 -10.17 14.10 -6.00
N LEU A 228 -10.83 15.09 -6.62
CA LEU A 228 -11.63 16.08 -5.88
C LEU A 228 -12.89 15.47 -5.26
N LEU A 229 -13.56 14.54 -5.95
CA LEU A 229 -14.75 13.87 -5.43
C LEU A 229 -14.38 12.90 -4.31
N GLU A 230 -13.28 12.16 -4.48
CA GLU A 230 -12.73 11.31 -3.43
C GLU A 230 -12.40 12.12 -2.17
N PHE A 231 -11.73 13.26 -2.36
CA PHE A 231 -11.38 14.16 -1.27
C PHE A 231 -12.63 14.70 -0.55
N LEU A 232 -13.62 15.20 -1.29
CA LEU A 232 -14.88 15.70 -0.72
C LEU A 232 -15.71 14.60 -0.07
N TYR A 233 -15.59 13.38 -0.56
CA TYR A 233 -16.19 12.22 0.05
C TYR A 233 -15.54 11.96 1.41
N LEU A 234 -14.23 11.70 1.46
CA LEU A 234 -13.56 11.25 2.68
C LEU A 234 -13.32 12.33 3.74
N THR A 235 -13.13 13.59 3.36
CA THR A 235 -12.60 14.62 4.28
C THR A 235 -13.58 15.09 5.35
N PRO A 236 -14.85 15.45 5.04
CA PRO A 236 -15.70 16.15 6.00
C PRO A 236 -15.95 15.38 7.29
N TRP A 237 -16.19 14.08 7.20
CA TRP A 237 -16.51 13.27 8.37
C TRP A 237 -15.28 12.88 9.18
N LEU A 238 -14.16 12.61 8.51
CA LEU A 238 -12.89 12.39 9.18
C LEU A 238 -12.50 13.65 9.97
N LEU A 239 -12.68 14.85 9.38
CA LEU A 239 -12.43 16.14 10.02
C LEU A 239 -13.31 16.36 11.27
N ILE A 240 -14.62 16.12 11.18
CA ILE A 240 -15.53 16.31 12.33
C ILE A 240 -15.17 15.36 13.47
N TYR A 241 -14.98 14.06 13.17
CA TYR A 241 -14.72 13.07 14.20
C TYR A 241 -13.33 13.19 14.81
N SER A 242 -12.30 13.47 14.01
CA SER A 242 -10.95 13.73 14.49
C SER A 242 -10.92 14.95 15.41
N SER A 243 -11.57 16.05 15.03
CA SER A 243 -11.66 17.25 15.87
C SER A 243 -12.26 16.97 17.24
N VAL A 244 -13.37 16.22 17.29
CA VAL A 244 -14.00 15.81 18.55
C VAL A 244 -13.10 14.85 19.34
N PHE A 245 -12.45 13.91 18.68
CA PHE A 245 -11.56 12.94 19.31
C PHE A 245 -10.33 13.61 19.93
N ILE A 246 -9.65 14.46 19.15
CA ILE A 246 -8.51 15.27 19.58
C ILE A 246 -8.93 16.12 20.78
N PHE A 247 -10.04 16.84 20.70
CA PHE A 247 -10.51 17.67 21.82
C PHE A 247 -10.71 16.87 23.12
N ARG A 248 -11.32 15.67 23.03
CA ARG A 248 -11.55 14.79 24.21
C ARG A 248 -10.27 14.15 24.75
N LYS A 249 -9.25 13.96 23.92
CA LYS A 249 -8.01 13.24 24.24
C LYS A 249 -6.77 14.14 24.25
N ARG A 250 -6.94 15.46 24.14
CA ARG A 250 -5.86 16.47 24.04
C ARG A 250 -4.80 16.39 25.14
N SER A 251 -5.14 15.91 26.32
CA SER A 251 -4.17 15.73 27.42
C SER A 251 -3.31 14.47 27.30
N LYS A 252 -3.62 13.61 26.33
CA LYS A 252 -2.94 12.33 26.06
C LYS A 252 -2.31 12.27 24.68
N ILE A 253 -2.57 13.23 23.80
CA ILE A 253 -2.03 13.26 22.43
C ILE A 253 -0.99 14.37 22.40
N ASP A 254 0.22 14.02 22.01
CA ASP A 254 1.36 14.93 21.89
C ASP A 254 1.74 15.15 20.43
N ILE A 255 1.59 14.12 19.59
CA ILE A 255 1.96 14.13 18.17
C ILE A 255 0.75 13.68 17.35
N ILE A 256 0.48 14.37 16.24
CA ILE A 256 -0.50 13.95 15.24
C ILE A 256 0.27 13.60 13.96
N HIS A 257 0.17 12.35 13.55
CA HIS A 257 0.69 11.84 12.29
C HIS A 257 -0.48 11.64 11.32
N ALA A 258 -0.43 12.27 10.16
CA ALA A 258 -1.48 12.20 9.15
C ALA A 258 -0.96 11.55 7.87
N HIS A 259 -1.68 10.54 7.39
CA HIS A 259 -1.34 9.84 6.16
C HIS A 259 -2.34 10.18 5.03
N GLY A 260 -1.82 10.73 3.94
CA GLY A 260 -2.58 11.17 2.77
C GLY A 260 -3.15 12.59 2.89
N LEU A 261 -3.58 13.14 1.74
CA LEU A 261 -4.03 14.54 1.61
C LEU A 261 -5.21 14.86 2.55
N THR A 262 -6.17 13.94 2.65
CA THR A 262 -7.35 14.06 3.50
C THR A 262 -6.99 14.19 4.98
N ALA A 263 -6.07 13.37 5.47
CA ALA A 263 -5.63 13.42 6.87
C ALA A 263 -4.73 14.63 7.13
N SER A 264 -3.92 15.03 6.15
CA SER A 264 -2.98 16.15 6.28
C SER A 264 -3.68 17.51 6.41
N LEU A 265 -4.88 17.67 5.85
CA LEU A 265 -5.69 18.88 6.06
C LEU A 265 -6.22 18.98 7.51
N ILE A 266 -6.34 17.86 8.20
CA ILE A 266 -6.98 17.75 9.51
C ILE A 266 -5.98 17.98 10.64
N ALA A 267 -4.75 17.50 10.47
CA ALA A 267 -3.66 17.60 11.44
C ALA A 267 -3.07 19.02 11.48
#